data_AF-A0A9P5V5C9-F1
#
_entry.id   AF-A0A9P5V5C9-F1
#
_cell.length_a   1.000
_cell.length_b   1.000
_cell.length_c   1.000
_cell.angle_alpha   90.00
_cell.angle_beta   90.00
_cell.angle_gamma   90.00
#
_symmetry.space_group_name_H-M   'P 1'
#
loop_
_entity.id
_entity.type
_entity.pdbx_description
1 polymer ?
#
loop_
_entity_poly.entity_id
_entity_poly.type
_entity_poly.pdbx_seq_one_letter_code
_entity_poly.pdbx_strand_id
1 'polypeptide(L)'
;MKIALFASAVLAAALSLISPASAHIAISNPPAQAGPWTKNPSGAVHAWIGYQGKTFPCGGYKKDPVTTYSAGEIIPVRFWNFEIKDYKKFPPPKGLSQSRHGGGACEFSLSYDGGKTWKVIGQYTKTCPDIYYEWPVQIPKNVPSCTDSNKCLFAMSWTAYSTNQFYHHCANILIKGAKSGGKLPQLDMTVVDVKARNQKLNTHAIGDKKSTKSSGPDRREKTLNTNGYFAYGGGAGTHGIDLGLVRI
;
A
#
# COMPACT_ATOMS: atom_id res chain seq x y z
N MET A 1 -1.04 -64.67 30.43
CA MET A 1 -1.96 -63.52 30.55
C MET A 1 -1.23 -62.32 29.97
N LYS A 2 -1.58 -61.86 28.76
CA LYS A 2 -0.96 -60.72 28.09
C LYS A 2 -1.92 -59.52 28.13
N ILE A 3 -1.34 -58.33 27.89
CA ILE A 3 -1.97 -57.06 27.46
C ILE A 3 -2.43 -56.18 28.63
N ALA A 4 -2.19 -54.87 28.69
CA ALA A 4 -1.22 -53.94 28.11
C ALA A 4 -1.44 -52.60 28.85
N LEU A 5 -0.37 -51.82 29.01
CA LEU A 5 -0.43 -50.42 29.43
C LEU A 5 -1.13 -49.58 28.35
N PHE A 6 -2.12 -48.76 28.74
CA PHE A 6 -2.56 -47.62 27.96
C PHE A 6 -2.21 -46.34 28.71
N ALA A 7 -1.07 -45.75 28.34
CA ALA A 7 -0.79 -44.35 28.61
C ALA A 7 -1.62 -43.52 27.63
N SER A 8 -2.60 -42.78 28.13
CA SER A 8 -3.34 -41.80 27.34
C SER A 8 -2.43 -40.64 26.99
N ALA A 9 -1.87 -40.65 25.78
CA ALA A 9 -1.22 -39.49 25.19
C ALA A 9 -2.30 -38.47 24.81
N VAL A 10 -2.42 -37.40 25.60
CA VAL A 10 -3.20 -36.22 25.22
C VAL A 10 -2.43 -35.51 24.11
N LEU A 11 -2.86 -35.72 22.86
CA LEU A 11 -2.36 -35.00 21.70
C LEU A 11 -2.84 -33.55 21.79
N ALA A 12 -2.00 -32.63 22.27
CA ALA A 12 -2.24 -31.21 22.15
C ALA A 12 -2.13 -30.82 20.67
N ALA A 13 -3.28 -30.72 19.98
CA ALA A 13 -3.34 -30.12 18.66
C ALA A 13 -3.05 -28.62 18.79
N ALA A 14 -1.79 -28.24 18.59
CA ALA A 14 -1.40 -26.86 18.39
C ALA A 14 -2.00 -26.39 17.04
N LEU A 15 -3.25 -25.89 17.07
CA LEU A 15 -3.78 -25.09 15.97
C LEU A 15 -2.85 -23.90 15.81
N SER A 16 -2.00 -23.96 14.79
CA SER A 16 -1.24 -22.83 14.31
C SER A 16 -2.25 -21.77 13.91
N LEU A 17 -2.36 -20.72 14.72
CA LEU A 17 -3.11 -19.51 14.41
C LEU A 17 -2.45 -18.88 13.18
N ILE A 18 -2.84 -19.32 11.98
CA ILE A 18 -2.50 -18.62 10.74
C ILE A 18 -3.20 -17.28 10.84
N SER A 19 -2.44 -16.25 11.19
CA SER A 19 -2.98 -14.91 11.37
C SER A 19 -3.62 -14.48 10.03
N PRO A 20 -4.92 -14.10 10.01
CA PRO A 20 -5.62 -13.72 8.78
C PRO A 20 -5.01 -12.47 8.11
N ALA A 21 -4.06 -11.81 8.77
CA ALA A 21 -3.20 -10.78 8.18
C ALA A 21 -2.28 -11.28 7.05
N SER A 22 -2.03 -12.59 6.93
CA SER A 22 -1.03 -13.15 6.02
C SER A 22 -1.33 -12.94 4.53
N ALA A 23 -2.62 -12.91 4.16
CA ALA A 23 -3.07 -12.76 2.79
C ALA A 23 -3.18 -11.29 2.32
N HIS A 24 -3.05 -10.34 3.24
CA HIS A 24 -3.13 -8.91 2.91
C HIS A 24 -1.87 -8.44 2.21
N ILE A 25 -1.90 -7.23 1.66
CA ILE A 25 -0.94 -6.78 0.65
C ILE A 25 -0.10 -5.60 1.14
N ALA A 26 1.19 -5.63 0.81
CA ALA A 26 2.16 -4.58 1.06
C ALA A 26 2.90 -4.25 -0.25
N ILE A 27 3.43 -3.04 -0.35
CA ILE A 27 4.24 -2.61 -1.49
C ILE A 27 5.55 -3.40 -1.52
N SER A 28 5.91 -3.97 -2.66
CA SER A 28 7.23 -4.57 -2.93
C SER A 28 8.09 -3.77 -3.90
N ASN A 29 7.46 -2.97 -4.77
CA ASN A 29 8.15 -1.99 -5.59
C ASN A 29 7.47 -0.62 -5.46
N PRO A 30 8.17 0.44 -5.01
CA PRO A 30 9.50 0.42 -4.40
C PRO A 30 9.59 -0.56 -3.22
N PRO A 31 10.79 -1.12 -2.93
CA PRO A 31 11.01 -1.85 -1.69
C PRO A 31 10.66 -0.96 -0.48
N ALA A 32 9.60 -1.34 0.24
CA ALA A 32 9.01 -0.55 1.31
C ALA A 32 9.31 -1.12 2.70
N GLN A 33 9.00 -0.37 3.75
CA GLN A 33 9.41 -0.68 5.13
C GLN A 33 8.87 -2.03 5.61
N ALA A 34 9.60 -2.71 6.52
CA ALA A 34 9.21 -3.98 7.14
C ALA A 34 8.85 -5.16 6.20
N GLY A 35 9.13 -5.07 4.89
CA GLY A 35 9.09 -6.20 3.97
C GLY A 35 10.29 -7.15 4.13
N PRO A 36 10.29 -8.31 3.45
CA PRO A 36 11.36 -9.33 3.54
C PRO A 36 12.72 -8.87 2.98
N TRP A 37 12.75 -7.74 2.27
CA TRP A 37 13.96 -7.09 1.77
C TRP A 37 14.57 -6.08 2.77
N THR A 38 13.97 -5.93 3.95
CA THR A 38 14.45 -5.04 5.01
C THR A 38 15.24 -5.79 6.07
N LYS A 39 16.00 -5.07 6.90
CA LYS A 39 16.68 -5.66 8.06
C LYS A 39 15.72 -6.00 9.21
N ASN A 40 14.52 -5.42 9.21
CA ASN A 40 13.54 -5.54 10.28
C ASN A 40 12.16 -5.93 9.71
N PRO A 41 12.04 -7.11 9.08
CA PRO A 41 10.76 -7.54 8.53
C PRO A 41 9.71 -7.69 9.64
N SER A 42 8.45 -7.42 9.32
CA SER A 42 7.35 -7.56 10.27
C SER A 42 6.21 -8.41 9.70
N GLY A 43 5.74 -9.38 10.49
CA GLY A 43 4.52 -10.14 10.19
C GLY A 43 3.27 -9.26 10.04
N ALA A 44 3.27 -8.09 10.67
CA ALA A 44 2.13 -7.16 10.70
C ALA A 44 2.15 -6.13 9.55
N VAL A 45 3.15 -6.14 8.65
CA VAL A 45 3.31 -5.13 7.58
C VAL A 45 2.06 -4.99 6.71
N HIS A 46 1.39 -6.12 6.46
CA HIS A 46 0.16 -6.22 5.66
C HIS A 46 -1.12 -5.81 6.39
N ALA A 47 -1.08 -5.60 7.71
CA ALA A 47 -2.27 -5.27 8.48
C ALA A 47 -2.74 -3.83 8.25
N TRP A 48 -4.01 -3.56 8.54
CA TRP A 48 -4.55 -2.21 8.50
C TRP A 48 -4.06 -1.37 9.68
N ILE A 49 -4.17 -0.05 9.58
CA ILE A 49 -3.81 0.87 10.65
C ILE A 49 -4.74 0.65 11.87
N GLY A 50 -4.15 0.52 13.05
CA GLY A 50 -4.84 0.25 14.31
C GLY A 50 -4.92 -1.23 14.67
N TYR A 51 -4.59 -2.16 13.77
CA TYR A 51 -4.48 -3.57 14.11
C TYR A 51 -3.27 -3.83 15.00
N GLN A 52 -3.48 -4.44 16.17
CA GLN A 52 -2.43 -4.85 17.11
C GLN A 52 -1.37 -3.75 17.36
N GLY A 53 -1.80 -2.49 17.45
CA GLY A 53 -0.90 -1.36 17.71
C GLY A 53 -0.16 -0.82 16.48
N LYS A 54 -0.44 -1.29 15.26
CA LYS A 54 0.10 -0.67 14.03
C LYS A 54 -0.34 0.79 13.94
N THR A 55 0.61 1.72 13.94
CA THR A 55 0.32 3.17 14.02
C THR A 55 0.32 3.84 12.65
N PHE A 56 -0.40 4.95 12.54
CA PHE A 56 -0.24 5.88 11.43
C PHE A 56 0.82 6.93 11.78
N PRO A 57 1.68 7.36 10.83
CA PRO A 57 1.82 6.85 9.47
C PRO A 57 2.73 5.61 9.37
N CYS A 58 2.72 4.98 8.20
CA CYS A 58 3.64 3.90 7.79
C CYS A 58 3.73 2.65 8.67
N GLY A 59 2.92 2.51 9.73
CA GLY A 59 3.01 1.39 10.67
C GLY A 59 4.04 1.58 11.79
N GLY A 60 4.73 2.72 11.84
CA GLY A 60 5.80 2.97 12.83
C GLY A 60 7.08 2.15 12.58
N TYR A 61 7.25 1.60 11.38
CA TYR A 61 8.38 0.74 11.05
C TYR A 61 9.70 1.50 10.91
N LYS A 62 10.81 0.74 10.95
CA LYS A 62 12.14 1.26 10.67
C LYS A 62 12.23 1.72 9.22
N LYS A 63 13.04 2.75 9.01
CA LYS A 63 13.20 3.43 7.72
C LYS A 63 14.29 2.75 6.90
N ASP A 64 13.91 1.69 6.18
CA ASP A 64 14.76 0.97 5.25
C ASP A 64 13.92 0.13 4.25
N PRO A 65 14.43 -0.11 3.03
CA PRO A 65 15.61 0.50 2.39
C PRO A 65 15.27 1.87 1.78
N VAL A 66 16.26 2.53 1.17
CA VAL A 66 16.10 3.80 0.44
C VAL A 66 16.24 3.55 -1.06
N THR A 67 15.28 4.04 -1.86
CA THR A 67 15.33 4.00 -3.33
C THR A 67 15.43 5.42 -3.91
N THR A 68 16.32 5.65 -4.88
CA THR A 68 16.45 6.96 -5.53
C THR A 68 15.69 6.98 -6.84
N TYR A 69 14.89 8.02 -7.04
CA TYR A 69 14.14 8.28 -8.26
C TYR A 69 14.45 9.67 -8.82
N SER A 70 14.07 9.91 -10.08
CA SER A 70 14.05 11.23 -10.70
C SER A 70 12.61 11.75 -10.83
N ALA A 71 12.42 13.06 -10.78
CA ALA A 71 11.14 13.65 -11.17
C ALA A 71 10.78 13.25 -12.61
N GLY A 72 9.51 12.91 -12.85
CA GLY A 72 9.05 12.38 -14.13
C GLY A 72 9.22 10.87 -14.31
N GLU A 73 9.95 10.20 -13.42
CA GLU A 73 10.11 8.75 -13.46
C GLU A 73 8.80 8.04 -13.12
N ILE A 74 8.53 6.93 -13.82
CA ILE A 74 7.38 6.07 -13.56
C ILE A 74 7.81 4.96 -12.62
N ILE A 75 7.16 4.87 -11.46
CA ILE A 75 7.27 3.78 -10.52
C ILE A 75 6.28 2.69 -10.94
N PRO A 76 6.71 1.50 -11.39
CA PRO A 76 5.80 0.38 -11.62
C PRO A 76 5.44 -0.23 -10.27
N VAL A 77 4.44 0.33 -9.58
CA VAL A 77 4.14 -0.11 -8.21
C VAL A 77 3.71 -1.57 -8.23
N ARG A 78 4.35 -2.38 -7.39
CA ARG A 78 4.06 -3.80 -7.23
C ARG A 78 3.73 -4.11 -5.79
N PHE A 79 3.01 -5.19 -5.65
CA PHE A 79 2.47 -5.65 -4.39
C PHE A 79 2.99 -7.06 -4.06
N TRP A 80 3.02 -7.35 -2.77
CA TRP A 80 3.51 -8.60 -2.22
C TRP A 80 2.66 -9.04 -1.02
N ASN A 81 2.63 -10.35 -0.79
CA ASN A 81 2.12 -10.99 0.40
C ASN A 81 3.02 -12.21 0.73
N PHE A 82 2.82 -12.84 1.89
CA PHE A 82 3.71 -13.92 2.33
C PHE A 82 3.72 -15.18 1.45
N GLU A 83 2.74 -15.36 0.55
CA GLU A 83 2.75 -16.49 -0.39
C GLU A 83 3.77 -16.29 -1.53
N ILE A 84 4.18 -15.06 -1.81
CA ILE A 84 5.18 -14.75 -2.85
C ILE A 84 6.59 -14.95 -2.27
N LYS A 85 7.22 -16.06 -2.62
CA LYS A 85 8.59 -16.41 -2.18
C LYS A 85 9.67 -15.54 -2.83
N ASP A 86 9.55 -15.31 -4.13
CA ASP A 86 10.46 -14.44 -4.89
C ASP A 86 9.75 -13.12 -5.23
N TYR A 87 9.91 -12.14 -4.35
CA TYR A 87 9.29 -10.82 -4.49
C TYR A 87 9.91 -9.97 -5.62
N LYS A 88 11.03 -10.38 -6.21
CA LYS A 88 11.67 -9.67 -7.32
C LYS A 88 11.10 -10.10 -8.68
N LYS A 89 10.60 -11.34 -8.76
CA LYS A 89 9.98 -11.87 -9.97
C LYS A 89 8.54 -11.38 -10.11
N PHE A 90 8.23 -10.80 -11.27
CA PHE A 90 6.90 -10.32 -11.59
C PHE A 90 6.49 -10.76 -13.02
N PRO A 91 5.22 -11.16 -13.24
CA PRO A 91 4.19 -11.41 -12.22
C PRO A 91 4.57 -12.60 -11.32
N PRO A 92 4.00 -12.68 -10.10
CA PRO A 92 4.19 -13.84 -9.25
C PRO A 92 3.58 -15.11 -9.88
N PRO A 93 3.96 -16.31 -9.44
CA PRO A 93 3.33 -17.56 -9.88
C PRO A 93 1.80 -17.52 -9.80
N LYS A 94 1.11 -18.16 -10.75
CA LYS A 94 -0.35 -18.25 -10.72
C LYS A 94 -0.81 -19.09 -9.52
N GLY A 95 -1.99 -18.76 -8.98
CA GLY A 95 -2.67 -19.60 -7.99
C GLY A 95 -2.37 -19.23 -6.54
N LEU A 96 -1.58 -18.18 -6.30
CA LEU A 96 -1.42 -17.60 -4.97
C LEU A 96 -2.71 -16.90 -4.53
N SER A 97 -3.01 -17.04 -3.24
CA SER A 97 -4.12 -16.36 -2.57
C SER A 97 -3.75 -14.92 -2.25
N GLN A 98 -4.76 -14.06 -2.18
CA GLN A 98 -4.63 -12.70 -1.68
C GLN A 98 -5.96 -12.26 -1.06
N SER A 99 -5.88 -11.44 0.00
CA SER A 99 -7.03 -10.84 0.67
C SER A 99 -7.10 -9.38 0.28
N ARG A 100 -7.63 -9.14 -0.92
CA ARG A 100 -7.82 -7.80 -1.46
C ARG A 100 -9.19 -7.18 -1.13
N HIS A 101 -10.01 -7.82 -0.29
CA HIS A 101 -11.29 -7.29 0.22
C HIS A 101 -12.25 -6.70 -0.83
N GLY A 102 -12.36 -7.34 -2.00
CA GLY A 102 -13.16 -6.80 -3.11
C GLY A 102 -12.53 -5.59 -3.80
N GLY A 103 -11.22 -5.43 -3.65
CA GLY A 103 -10.45 -4.27 -4.05
C GLY A 103 -10.72 -3.07 -3.13
N GLY A 104 -10.97 -1.93 -3.75
CA GLY A 104 -11.18 -0.67 -3.07
C GLY A 104 -10.48 0.47 -3.78
N ALA A 105 -10.11 1.49 -3.03
CA ALA A 105 -9.45 2.67 -3.56
C ALA A 105 -8.03 2.78 -3.02
N CYS A 106 -7.04 2.85 -3.91
CA CYS A 106 -5.67 3.15 -3.55
C CYS A 106 -5.32 4.58 -3.92
N GLU A 107 -4.59 5.25 -3.03
CA GLU A 107 -3.89 6.48 -3.36
C GLU A 107 -2.39 6.29 -3.17
N PHE A 108 -1.61 6.91 -4.04
CA PHE A 108 -0.17 6.94 -4.00
C PHE A 108 0.27 8.38 -3.76
N SER A 109 1.09 8.59 -2.73
CA SER A 109 1.39 9.93 -2.24
C SER A 109 2.86 10.12 -1.92
N LEU A 110 3.32 11.37 -2.02
CA LEU A 110 4.62 11.82 -1.54
C LEU A 110 4.47 12.58 -0.23
N SER A 111 5.38 12.31 0.71
CA SER A 111 5.61 13.15 1.90
C SER A 111 7.03 13.69 1.82
N TYR A 112 7.20 14.97 2.09
CA TYR A 112 8.52 15.64 2.19
C TYR A 112 8.81 16.12 3.62
N ASP A 113 7.96 15.78 4.59
CA ASP A 113 8.02 16.25 5.97
C ASP A 113 8.00 15.12 7.02
N GLY A 114 8.34 13.90 6.59
CA GLY A 114 8.42 12.73 7.47
C GLY A 114 7.07 12.09 7.80
N GLY A 115 6.07 12.28 6.94
CA GLY A 115 4.76 11.65 7.00
C GLY A 115 3.71 12.49 7.71
N LYS A 116 3.96 13.79 7.90
CA LYS A 116 2.98 14.73 8.50
C LYS A 116 1.94 15.12 7.47
N THR A 117 2.36 15.41 6.24
CA THR A 117 1.49 15.70 5.10
C THR A 117 1.77 14.75 3.93
N TRP A 118 0.73 14.49 3.14
CA TRP A 118 0.78 13.50 2.06
C TRP A 118 0.12 14.09 0.82
N LYS A 119 0.90 14.27 -0.24
CA LYS A 119 0.44 14.85 -1.50
C LYS A 119 0.25 13.77 -2.55
N VAL A 120 -0.97 13.63 -3.04
CA VAL A 120 -1.36 12.58 -3.96
C VAL A 120 -0.68 12.78 -5.32
N ILE A 121 -0.05 11.72 -5.82
CA ILE A 121 0.58 11.63 -7.15
C ILE A 121 0.01 10.50 -8.01
N GLY A 122 -0.93 9.73 -7.48
CA GLY A 122 -1.64 8.72 -8.25
C GLY A 122 -2.82 8.14 -7.47
N GLN A 123 -3.85 7.72 -8.17
CA GLN A 123 -5.04 7.09 -7.60
C GLN A 123 -5.54 5.99 -8.53
N TYR A 124 -5.93 4.86 -7.95
CA TYR A 124 -6.60 3.77 -8.64
C TYR A 124 -7.80 3.32 -7.84
N THR A 125 -8.94 3.18 -8.51
CA THR A 125 -10.24 2.95 -7.91
C THR A 125 -10.74 1.55 -8.26
N LYS A 126 -11.61 1.02 -7.39
CA LYS A 126 -12.29 -0.28 -7.50
C LYS A 126 -11.37 -1.50 -7.44
N THR A 127 -10.37 -1.59 -8.31
CA THR A 127 -9.58 -2.81 -8.56
C THR A 127 -8.27 -2.86 -7.80
N CYS A 128 -7.84 -1.77 -7.15
CA CYS A 128 -6.61 -1.77 -6.37
C CYS A 128 -6.88 -2.20 -4.92
N PRO A 129 -5.98 -2.96 -4.27
CA PRO A 129 -4.74 -3.57 -4.79
C PRO A 129 -4.93 -4.97 -5.38
N ASP A 130 -3.93 -5.44 -6.12
CA ASP A 130 -3.83 -6.83 -6.61
C ASP A 130 -2.36 -7.20 -6.89
N ILE A 131 -1.90 -8.35 -6.37
CA ILE A 131 -0.51 -8.82 -6.50
C ILE A 131 -0.10 -9.24 -7.93
N TYR A 132 -1.06 -9.46 -8.83
CA TYR A 132 -0.79 -9.92 -10.19
C TYR A 132 -0.60 -8.79 -11.20
N TYR A 133 -0.77 -7.53 -10.79
CA TYR A 133 -0.71 -6.36 -11.67
C TYR A 133 0.28 -5.31 -11.18
N GLU A 134 0.83 -4.56 -12.13
CA GLU A 134 1.57 -3.33 -11.83
C GLU A 134 0.61 -2.14 -11.85
N TRP A 135 0.87 -1.20 -10.95
CA TRP A 135 0.07 0.01 -10.75
C TRP A 135 0.99 1.22 -11.01
N PRO A 136 1.27 1.56 -12.28
CA PRO A 136 2.30 2.55 -12.59
C PRO A 136 1.89 3.94 -12.10
N VAL A 137 2.81 4.63 -11.44
CA VAL A 137 2.61 6.00 -10.93
C VAL A 137 3.79 6.85 -11.34
N GLN A 138 3.54 7.94 -12.06
CA GLN A 138 4.57 8.90 -12.40
C GLN A 138 4.80 9.87 -11.25
N ILE A 139 6.06 9.99 -10.82
CA ILE A 139 6.49 11.12 -9.98
C ILE A 139 6.31 12.39 -10.82
N PRO A 140 5.58 13.43 -10.35
CA PRO A 140 5.35 14.61 -11.16
C PRO A 140 6.67 15.25 -11.60
N LYS A 141 6.74 15.71 -12.86
CA LYS A 141 7.99 16.20 -13.47
C LYS A 141 8.56 17.44 -12.80
N ASN A 142 7.73 18.17 -12.05
CA ASN A 142 8.06 19.44 -11.41
C ASN A 142 8.18 19.35 -9.89
N VAL A 143 8.22 18.17 -9.28
CA VAL A 143 8.44 18.07 -7.83
C VAL A 143 9.84 18.57 -7.45
N PRO A 144 10.00 19.19 -6.27
CA PRO A 144 11.31 19.61 -5.80
C PRO A 144 12.19 18.41 -5.44
N SER A 145 13.50 18.63 -5.39
CA SER A 145 14.44 17.63 -4.88
C SER A 145 14.15 17.31 -3.42
N CYS A 146 14.38 16.06 -3.06
CA CYS A 146 14.11 15.52 -1.75
C CYS A 146 15.26 14.60 -1.36
N THR A 147 16.18 15.14 -0.56
CA THR A 147 17.50 14.52 -0.30
C THR A 147 17.60 13.89 1.09
N ASP A 148 16.57 14.04 1.92
CA ASP A 148 16.50 13.44 3.25
C ASP A 148 15.51 12.27 3.24
N SER A 149 16.02 11.03 3.17
CA SER A 149 15.20 9.82 3.15
C SER A 149 14.43 9.58 4.46
N ASN A 150 14.72 10.32 5.53
CA ASN A 150 13.90 10.29 6.74
C ASN A 150 12.63 11.12 6.64
N LYS A 151 12.60 12.08 5.70
CA LYS A 151 11.45 12.95 5.42
C LYS A 151 10.74 12.56 4.14
N CYS A 152 11.50 12.07 3.16
CA CYS A 152 11.02 11.72 1.85
C CYS A 152 10.45 10.31 1.82
N LEU A 153 9.13 10.24 1.66
CA LEU A 153 8.40 8.97 1.66
C LEU A 153 7.50 8.90 0.43
N PHE A 154 7.49 7.73 -0.21
CA PHE A 154 6.42 7.30 -1.10
C PHE A 154 5.48 6.42 -0.29
N ALA A 155 4.18 6.64 -0.36
CA ALA A 155 3.22 5.79 0.32
C ALA A 155 2.12 5.29 -0.61
N MET A 156 1.60 4.12 -0.28
CA MET A 156 0.29 3.63 -0.70
C MET A 156 -0.64 3.74 0.50
N SER A 157 -1.80 4.35 0.31
CA SER A 157 -2.98 4.14 1.15
C SER A 157 -3.98 3.27 0.40
N TRP A 158 -4.74 2.45 1.12
CA TRP A 158 -5.82 1.64 0.56
C TRP A 158 -7.01 1.65 1.51
N THR A 159 -8.16 2.10 1.00
CA THR A 159 -9.47 1.96 1.66
C THR A 159 -10.18 0.75 1.05
N ALA A 160 -10.42 -0.27 1.86
CA ALA A 160 -11.01 -1.53 1.42
C ALA A 160 -12.50 -1.40 1.05
N TYR A 161 -13.01 -2.33 0.22
CA TYR A 161 -14.44 -2.40 -0.10
C TYR A 161 -15.26 -3.13 0.96
N SER A 162 -14.89 -4.36 1.30
CA SER A 162 -15.73 -5.22 2.15
C SER A 162 -15.55 -4.98 3.65
N THR A 163 -14.68 -4.03 4.04
CA THR A 163 -14.34 -3.73 5.43
C THR A 163 -14.05 -2.23 5.61
N ASN A 164 -14.21 -1.72 6.83
CA ASN A 164 -13.81 -0.34 7.20
C ASN A 164 -12.32 -0.30 7.58
N GLN A 165 -11.48 -0.86 6.72
CA GLN A 165 -10.04 -0.99 6.97
C GLN A 165 -9.27 -0.04 6.06
N PHE A 166 -8.45 0.78 6.71
CA PHE A 166 -7.50 1.68 6.05
C PHE A 166 -6.09 1.13 6.19
N TYR A 167 -5.46 0.82 5.07
CA TYR A 167 -4.08 0.39 4.99
C TYR A 167 -3.21 1.56 4.57
N HIS A 168 -2.01 1.64 5.13
CA HIS A 168 -1.05 2.65 4.76
C HIS A 168 0.37 2.12 4.95
N HIS A 169 1.16 2.12 3.88
CA HIS A 169 2.48 1.53 3.81
C HIS A 169 3.44 2.44 3.03
N CYS A 170 4.68 2.54 3.49
CA CYS A 170 5.62 3.56 3.00
C CYS A 170 6.95 2.95 2.57
N ALA A 171 7.54 3.52 1.53
CA ALA A 171 8.94 3.34 1.15
C ALA A 171 9.71 4.63 1.41
N ASN A 172 10.94 4.50 1.90
CA ASN A 172 11.87 5.61 1.97
C ASN A 172 12.46 5.84 0.57
N ILE A 173 12.40 7.08 0.12
CA ILE A 173 12.90 7.41 -1.21
C ILE A 173 13.83 8.62 -1.16
N LEU A 174 14.49 8.90 -2.28
CA LEU A 174 15.11 10.17 -2.59
C LEU A 174 14.61 10.59 -3.96
N ILE A 175 14.39 11.88 -4.17
CA ILE A 175 13.95 12.40 -5.47
C ILE A 175 14.97 13.43 -5.96
N LYS A 176 15.54 13.17 -7.13
CA LYS A 176 16.24 14.17 -7.93
C LYS A 176 15.18 14.98 -8.68
N GLY A 177 14.81 16.13 -8.11
CA GLY A 177 13.72 16.97 -8.59
C GLY A 177 14.17 18.11 -9.50
N ALA A 178 13.25 19.04 -9.75
CA ALA A 178 13.52 20.23 -10.55
C ALA A 178 14.59 21.13 -9.90
N LYS A 179 15.44 21.76 -10.73
CA LYS A 179 16.55 22.61 -10.29
C LYS A 179 16.09 23.92 -9.60
N SER A 180 14.92 24.45 -9.97
CA SER A 180 14.34 25.64 -9.34
C SER A 180 12.81 25.63 -9.45
N GLY A 181 12.12 26.22 -8.46
CA GLY A 181 10.67 26.46 -8.50
C GLY A 181 9.76 25.21 -8.42
N GLY A 182 10.31 24.05 -8.05
CA GLY A 182 9.55 22.81 -7.95
C GLY A 182 8.46 22.88 -6.86
N LYS A 183 7.31 22.26 -7.11
CA LYS A 183 6.16 22.22 -6.20
C LYS A 183 5.61 20.81 -6.08
N LEU A 184 5.18 20.44 -4.88
CA LEU A 184 4.37 19.24 -4.70
C LEU A 184 2.94 19.48 -5.22
N PRO A 185 2.21 18.42 -5.59
CA PRO A 185 0.78 18.51 -5.83
C PRO A 185 0.03 19.12 -4.63
N GLN A 186 -1.14 19.72 -4.89
CA GLN A 186 -1.93 20.33 -3.83
C GLN A 186 -2.85 19.34 -3.11
N LEU A 187 -3.44 18.40 -3.87
CA LEU A 187 -4.33 17.37 -3.35
C LEU A 187 -3.71 16.60 -2.18
N ASP A 188 -4.36 16.70 -1.02
CA ASP A 188 -4.02 15.92 0.17
C ASP A 188 -4.59 14.50 0.07
N MET A 189 -3.83 13.53 0.58
CA MET A 189 -4.26 12.15 0.68
C MET A 189 -5.47 12.01 1.61
N THR A 190 -6.41 11.17 1.22
CA THR A 190 -7.57 10.82 2.02
C THR A 190 -7.16 9.89 3.16
N VAL A 191 -7.61 10.19 4.38
CA VAL A 191 -7.40 9.34 5.56
C VAL A 191 -8.73 9.06 6.24
N VAL A 192 -9.11 7.79 6.29
CA VAL A 192 -10.35 7.33 6.91
C VAL A 192 -10.07 6.32 8.02
N ASP A 193 -10.95 6.27 9.03
CA ASP A 193 -10.93 5.26 10.10
C ASP A 193 -9.63 5.12 10.91
N VAL A 194 -8.80 6.17 10.92
CA VAL A 194 -7.60 6.27 11.75
C VAL A 194 -7.92 6.97 13.08
N LYS A 195 -8.18 6.15 14.12
CA LYS A 195 -8.47 6.64 15.48
C LYS A 195 -7.44 7.63 16.02
N ALA A 196 -6.15 7.39 15.75
CA ALA A 196 -5.05 8.26 16.21
C ALA A 196 -5.09 9.69 15.62
N ARG A 197 -5.88 9.92 14.56
CA ARG A 197 -6.10 11.24 13.95
C ARG A 197 -7.50 11.79 14.22
N ASN A 198 -8.22 11.23 15.21
CA ASN A 198 -9.63 11.49 15.46
C ASN A 198 -10.53 11.27 14.21
N GLN A 199 -10.07 10.46 13.26
CA GLN A 199 -10.86 10.03 12.11
C GLN A 199 -11.56 8.72 12.46
N LYS A 200 -12.86 8.78 12.72
CA LYS A 200 -13.73 7.62 12.92
C LYS A 200 -14.85 7.75 11.90
N LEU A 201 -14.69 7.11 10.75
CA LEU A 201 -15.48 7.41 9.58
C LEU A 201 -16.27 6.25 8.98
N ASN A 202 -16.38 5.04 9.52
CA ASN A 202 -17.23 3.96 8.98
C ASN A 202 -17.32 3.99 7.43
N THR A 203 -16.17 4.09 6.77
CA THR A 203 -16.10 4.37 5.34
C THR A 203 -15.47 3.19 4.64
N HIS A 204 -16.08 2.80 3.54
CA HIS A 204 -15.51 1.82 2.63
C HIS A 204 -15.53 2.36 1.20
N ALA A 205 -14.67 1.81 0.35
CA ALA A 205 -14.70 2.08 -1.08
C ALA A 205 -15.78 1.22 -1.77
N ILE A 206 -16.22 1.59 -2.97
CA ILE A 206 -17.17 0.79 -3.77
C ILE A 206 -16.60 -0.52 -4.34
N GLY A 207 -15.27 -0.61 -4.50
CA GLY A 207 -14.58 -1.81 -4.96
C GLY A 207 -14.97 -2.34 -6.33
N ASP A 208 -14.36 -3.46 -6.71
CA ASP A 208 -14.80 -4.33 -7.82
C ASP A 208 -15.56 -5.58 -7.33
N LYS A 209 -15.66 -5.75 -6.01
CA LYS A 209 -16.37 -6.83 -5.31
C LYS A 209 -15.80 -8.24 -5.56
N LYS A 210 -14.60 -8.36 -6.14
CA LYS A 210 -13.93 -9.64 -6.41
C LYS A 210 -12.96 -10.01 -5.29
N SER A 211 -13.14 -11.19 -4.70
CA SER A 211 -12.36 -11.63 -3.53
C SER A 211 -10.92 -12.03 -3.86
N THR A 212 -10.65 -12.63 -5.03
CA THR A 212 -9.37 -13.29 -5.30
C THR A 212 -8.51 -12.61 -6.36
N LYS A 213 -9.10 -12.19 -7.49
CA LYS A 213 -8.39 -11.55 -8.60
C LYS A 213 -9.23 -10.45 -9.23
N SER A 214 -8.57 -9.38 -9.64
CA SER A 214 -9.15 -8.26 -10.36
C SER A 214 -8.86 -8.33 -11.87
N SER A 215 -9.41 -7.38 -12.60
CA SER A 215 -9.02 -7.07 -13.99
C SER A 215 -7.74 -6.22 -14.09
N GLY A 216 -7.13 -5.86 -12.94
CA GLY A 216 -6.04 -4.89 -12.88
C GLY A 216 -6.48 -3.46 -13.19
N PRO A 217 -5.52 -2.52 -13.25
CA PRO A 217 -5.81 -1.12 -13.57
C PRO A 217 -6.27 -0.96 -15.02
N ASP A 218 -7.33 -0.19 -15.22
CA ASP A 218 -7.84 0.07 -16.57
C ASP A 218 -6.91 1.02 -17.35
N ARG A 219 -7.13 1.12 -18.68
CA ARG A 219 -6.31 1.96 -19.55
C ARG A 219 -6.38 3.45 -19.21
N ARG A 220 -7.55 3.94 -18.80
CA ARG A 220 -7.77 5.34 -18.43
C ARG A 220 -7.03 5.66 -17.15
N GLU A 221 -7.17 4.84 -16.11
CA GLU A 221 -6.47 5.01 -14.83
C GLU A 221 -4.95 5.00 -15.05
N LYS A 222 -4.40 4.04 -15.82
CA LYS A 222 -2.97 4.06 -16.16
C LYS A 222 -2.55 5.36 -16.83
N THR A 223 -3.35 5.88 -17.76
CA THR A 223 -3.04 7.14 -18.47
C THR A 223 -3.06 8.34 -17.52
N LEU A 224 -4.07 8.43 -16.64
CA LEU A 224 -4.17 9.51 -15.65
C LEU A 224 -2.98 9.51 -14.68
N ASN A 225 -2.50 8.33 -14.29
CA ASN A 225 -1.38 8.13 -13.37
C ASN A 225 0.01 8.27 -14.02
N THR A 226 0.14 8.24 -15.35
CA THR A 226 1.45 8.20 -16.03
C THR A 226 1.70 9.28 -17.09
N ASN A 227 0.69 10.06 -17.49
CA ASN A 227 0.88 11.05 -18.57
C ASN A 227 -0.07 12.26 -18.51
N GLY A 228 -0.70 12.57 -17.38
CA GLY A 228 -1.66 13.68 -17.38
C GLY A 228 -1.97 14.22 -16.00
N TYR A 229 -3.00 13.63 -15.40
CA TYR A 229 -3.76 14.22 -14.29
C TYR A 229 -2.90 14.47 -13.04
N PHE A 230 -2.10 13.49 -12.63
CA PHE A 230 -1.22 13.65 -11.47
C PHE A 230 0.20 14.11 -11.87
N ALA A 231 0.64 13.76 -13.08
CA ALA A 231 2.01 13.94 -13.56
C ALA A 231 2.48 15.39 -13.79
N TYR A 232 1.54 16.30 -14.07
CA TYR A 232 1.83 17.69 -14.44
C TYR A 232 1.20 18.72 -13.49
N GLY A 233 0.63 18.28 -12.37
CA GLY A 233 -0.27 19.13 -11.56
C GLY A 233 -1.53 19.58 -12.33
N GLY A 234 -1.88 18.93 -13.44
CA GLY A 234 -2.98 19.33 -14.33
C GLY A 234 -4.30 18.65 -13.96
N GLY A 235 -5.40 19.40 -13.85
CA GLY A 235 -6.76 18.89 -13.59
C GLY A 235 -6.99 18.31 -12.18
N ALA A 236 -5.98 17.66 -11.58
CA ALA A 236 -6.03 17.14 -10.23
C ALA A 236 -5.95 18.21 -9.15
N GLY A 237 -5.44 19.41 -9.48
CA GLY A 237 -5.31 20.59 -8.60
C GLY A 237 -5.53 20.29 -7.12
N THR A 238 -6.72 20.66 -6.63
CA THR A 238 -7.27 20.31 -5.32
C THR A 238 -8.28 19.16 -5.31
N HIS A 239 -8.59 18.55 -6.46
CA HIS A 239 -9.62 17.52 -6.60
C HIS A 239 -9.07 16.30 -7.35
N GLY A 240 -9.05 15.13 -6.72
CA GLY A 240 -8.61 13.86 -7.32
C GLY A 240 -9.68 13.21 -8.20
N ILE A 241 -9.49 11.93 -8.51
CA ILE A 241 -10.58 11.09 -9.03
C ILE A 241 -11.55 10.75 -7.89
N ASP A 242 -12.82 10.51 -8.23
CA ASP A 242 -13.78 10.00 -7.26
C ASP A 242 -13.34 8.62 -6.79
N LEU A 243 -12.92 8.54 -5.52
CA LEU A 243 -12.49 7.31 -4.87
C LEU A 243 -13.65 6.33 -4.62
N GLY A 244 -14.90 6.77 -4.82
CA GLY A 244 -16.10 5.98 -4.56
C GLY A 244 -16.18 5.57 -3.10
N LEU A 245 -15.98 6.53 -2.20
CA LEU A 245 -16.07 6.30 -0.76
C LEU A 245 -17.53 6.46 -0.29
N VAL A 246 -18.01 5.50 0.48
CA VAL A 246 -19.38 5.44 0.99
C VAL A 246 -19.33 5.39 2.52
N ARG A 247 -20.08 6.28 3.17
CA ARG A 247 -20.31 6.20 4.62
C ARG A 247 -21.41 5.19 4.92
N ILE A 248 -21.19 4.39 5.97
CA ILE A 248 -22.16 3.44 6.52
C ILE A 248 -22.97 4.12 7.62
#